data_AF-A0A0B3AT47-F1
#
_entry.id   AF-A0A0B3AT47-F1
#
_cell.length_a   1.000
_cell.length_b   1.000
_cell.length_c   1.000
_cell.angle_alpha   90.00
_cell.angle_beta   90.00
_cell.angle_gamma   90.00
#
_symmetry.space_group_name_H-M   'P 1'
#
loop_
_entity.id
_entity.type
_entity.pdbx_description
1 polymer ?
#
loop_
_entity_poly.entity_id
_entity_poly.type
_entity_poly.pdbx_seq_one_letter_code
_entity_poly.pdbx_strand_id
1 'polypeptide(L)'
;MKIKQTLGTIILAGTIGIGLTGCKEVKKEISNVLHEDAIVITKIYTPSRHDTDIELKAMNLVGEGAGSISMDYDGDLGIGIEDGLQISFSEVPEKYGVVFKCQHGTFTSQGSDERHKELYRKLQNNQEVDVTYKEIYRTTYDDIDGDGKRDLVEKVLTGFDFLDANPKEE
;
A
#
# COMPACT_ATOMS: atom_id res chain seq x y z
N MET A 1 -20.60 -16.71 10.29
CA MET A 1 -20.41 -16.87 8.83
C MET A 1 -18.95 -16.55 8.54
N LYS A 2 -18.11 -17.57 8.30
CA LYS A 2 -16.69 -17.42 7.95
C LYS A 2 -16.57 -17.53 6.43
N ILE A 3 -16.02 -16.52 5.77
CA ILE A 3 -15.51 -16.68 4.40
C ILE A 3 -14.11 -16.06 4.36
N LYS A 4 -13.17 -16.92 4.00
CA LYS A 4 -11.72 -16.74 3.96
C LYS A 4 -11.32 -15.69 2.92
N GLN A 5 -10.26 -14.95 3.23
CA GLN A 5 -9.44 -14.28 2.23
C GLN A 5 -8.70 -15.33 1.39
N THR A 6 -8.65 -15.11 0.07
CA THR A 6 -7.63 -15.71 -0.80
C THR A 6 -7.23 -14.66 -1.83
N LEU A 7 -5.97 -14.22 -1.73
CA LEU A 7 -5.23 -13.65 -2.86
C LEU A 7 -5.19 -14.70 -3.98
N GLY A 8 -5.44 -14.27 -5.20
CA GLY A 8 -5.30 -15.11 -6.39
C GLY A 8 -4.89 -14.27 -7.57
N THR A 9 -3.58 -14.26 -7.85
CA THR A 9 -2.93 -13.76 -9.05
C THR A 9 -3.67 -14.26 -10.30
N ILE A 10 -4.28 -13.36 -11.08
CA ILE A 10 -4.91 -13.74 -12.36
C ILE A 10 -3.85 -13.69 -13.45
N ILE A 11 -3.41 -14.89 -13.83
CA ILE A 11 -2.64 -15.17 -15.03
C ILE A 11 -3.51 -14.84 -16.25
N LEU A 12 -3.00 -13.97 -17.13
CA LEU A 12 -3.61 -13.63 -18.40
C LEU A 12 -3.39 -14.79 -19.39
N ALA A 13 -4.38 -15.68 -19.54
CA ALA A 13 -4.41 -16.68 -20.62
C ALA A 13 -5.73 -16.52 -21.39
N GLY A 14 -5.61 -16.10 -22.65
CA GLY A 14 -6.75 -15.86 -23.53
C GLY A 14 -7.43 -17.14 -24.00
N THR A 15 -8.76 -17.14 -24.01
CA THR A 15 -9.60 -17.85 -24.98
C THR A 15 -10.89 -17.06 -25.20
N ILE A 16 -11.28 -16.94 -26.47
CA ILE A 16 -12.44 -16.19 -26.98
C ILE A 16 -13.69 -17.05 -26.83
N GLY A 17 -14.74 -16.51 -26.20
CA GLY A 17 -16.07 -17.10 -26.13
C GLY A 17 -17.15 -16.00 -26.19
N ILE A 18 -17.97 -16.05 -27.24
CA ILE A 18 -18.99 -15.06 -27.58
C ILE A 18 -20.14 -15.11 -26.57
N GLY A 19 -20.30 -14.01 -25.84
CA GLY A 19 -21.52 -13.61 -25.15
C GLY A 19 -21.59 -12.09 -25.20
N LEU A 20 -22.52 -11.54 -25.98
CA LEU A 20 -22.85 -10.12 -25.97
C LEU A 20 -23.53 -9.79 -24.64
N THR A 21 -22.73 -9.56 -23.62
CA THR A 21 -23.13 -8.88 -22.39
C THR A 21 -22.17 -7.71 -22.25
N GLY A 22 -22.70 -6.48 -22.30
CA GLY A 22 -21.92 -5.24 -22.31
C GLY A 22 -20.71 -5.31 -21.37
N CYS A 23 -19.52 -5.45 -21.94
CA CYS A 23 -18.30 -5.49 -21.15
C CYS A 23 -18.10 -4.09 -20.58
N LYS A 24 -18.51 -3.84 -19.33
CA LYS A 24 -18.22 -2.58 -18.65
C LYS A 24 -16.73 -2.30 -18.73
N GLU A 25 -16.37 -1.15 -19.29
CA GLU A 25 -14.99 -0.70 -19.37
C GLU A 25 -14.68 0.10 -18.10
N VAL A 26 -13.67 -0.32 -17.34
CA VAL A 26 -13.25 0.38 -16.13
C VAL A 26 -11.90 1.04 -16.40
N LYS A 27 -11.84 2.37 -16.24
CA LYS A 27 -10.63 3.18 -16.39
C LYS A 27 -10.22 3.81 -15.06
N LYS A 28 -8.91 3.95 -14.86
CA LYS A 28 -8.33 4.77 -13.81
C LYS A 28 -8.06 6.16 -14.37
N GLU A 29 -8.66 7.18 -13.79
CA GLU A 29 -8.44 8.58 -14.17
C GLU A 29 -7.78 9.34 -13.03
N ILE A 30 -6.94 10.33 -13.37
CA ILE A 30 -6.23 11.16 -12.40
C ILE A 30 -6.64 12.61 -12.63
N SER A 31 -6.93 13.35 -11.56
CA SER A 31 -7.24 14.79 -11.65
C SER A 31 -6.03 15.64 -12.02
N ASN A 32 -6.28 16.93 -12.25
CA ASN A 32 -5.22 17.93 -12.16
C ASN A 32 -4.62 17.97 -10.74
N VAL A 33 -3.46 18.61 -10.60
CA VAL A 33 -2.87 18.88 -9.29
C VAL A 33 -3.78 19.83 -8.51
N LEU A 34 -4.10 19.43 -7.28
CA LEU A 34 -4.94 20.17 -6.35
C LEU A 34 -4.11 20.61 -5.14
N HIS A 35 -4.56 21.69 -4.53
CA HIS A 35 -3.99 22.32 -3.34
C HIS A 35 -5.08 22.44 -2.28
N GLU A 36 -4.77 22.06 -1.04
CA GLU A 36 -5.71 22.13 0.08
C GLU A 36 -4.99 22.51 1.38
N ASP A 37 -5.63 23.38 2.14
CA ASP A 37 -5.22 23.72 3.49
C ASP A 37 -5.39 22.52 4.43
N ALA A 38 -4.31 22.15 5.12
CA ALA A 38 -4.34 21.08 6.10
C ALA A 38 -3.58 21.45 7.38
N ILE A 39 -3.83 20.66 8.42
CA ILE A 39 -3.07 20.73 9.67
C ILE A 39 -2.28 19.44 9.84
N VAL A 40 -0.99 19.55 10.12
CA VAL A 40 -0.17 18.41 10.51
C VAL A 40 -0.60 17.95 11.90
N ILE A 41 -1.28 16.83 12.00
CA ILE A 41 -1.77 16.31 13.29
C ILE A 41 -0.64 15.69 14.09
N THR A 42 0.13 14.82 13.45
CA THR A 42 1.26 14.15 14.08
C THR A 42 2.26 13.68 13.04
N LYS A 43 3.51 13.63 13.46
CA LYS A 43 4.56 12.91 12.75
C LYS A 43 4.78 11.54 13.39
N ILE A 44 5.15 10.57 12.57
CA ILE A 44 5.39 9.17 12.95
C ILE A 44 6.80 8.83 12.52
N TYR A 45 7.60 8.30 13.44
CA TYR A 45 8.92 7.77 13.14
C TYR A 45 9.00 6.33 13.65
N THR A 46 9.30 5.42 12.74
CA THR A 46 9.59 4.02 13.05
C THR A 46 11.07 3.79 12.77
N PRO A 47 11.91 3.61 13.80
CA PRO A 47 13.33 3.34 13.59
C PRO A 47 13.53 1.99 12.89
N SER A 48 14.64 1.83 12.16
CA SER A 48 15.03 0.50 11.69
C SER A 48 15.38 -0.39 12.86
N ARG A 49 14.97 -1.66 12.79
CA ARG A 49 15.41 -2.68 13.74
C ARG A 49 15.60 -4.02 13.04
N HIS A 50 16.57 -4.76 13.54
CA HIS A 50 16.73 -6.17 13.22
C HIS A 50 16.16 -6.95 14.39
N ASP A 51 15.13 -7.73 14.12
CA ASP A 51 14.55 -8.63 15.10
C ASP A 51 15.14 -10.02 14.85
N THR A 52 15.67 -10.62 15.91
CA THR A 52 16.11 -12.00 15.92
C THR A 52 15.18 -12.75 16.85
N ASP A 53 14.51 -13.77 16.34
CA ASP A 53 13.59 -14.59 17.13
C ASP A 53 13.93 -16.07 16.99
N ILE A 54 13.49 -16.86 17.96
CA ILE A 54 13.58 -18.32 17.93
C ILE A 54 12.18 -18.87 17.69
N GLU A 55 11.99 -19.45 16.51
CA GLU A 55 10.70 -19.93 16.04
C GLU A 55 10.73 -21.45 15.86
N LEU A 56 9.55 -22.06 15.85
CA LEU A 56 9.41 -23.45 15.45
C LEU A 56 9.62 -23.57 13.94
N LYS A 57 10.57 -24.41 13.55
CA LYS A 57 10.74 -24.72 12.13
C LYS A 57 9.54 -25.52 11.64
N ALA A 58 9.02 -25.17 10.47
CA ALA A 58 8.10 -26.01 9.74
C ALA A 58 8.83 -27.08 8.94
N MET A 59 9.96 -26.73 8.31
CA MET A 59 10.77 -27.67 7.53
C MET A 59 12.23 -27.26 7.36
N ASN A 60 13.09 -28.24 7.11
CA ASN A 60 14.47 -28.00 6.64
C ASN A 60 14.47 -27.87 5.11
N LEU A 61 15.11 -26.83 4.61
CA LEU A 61 15.36 -26.61 3.18
C LEU A 61 16.73 -27.10 2.75
N VAL A 62 17.76 -26.91 3.59
CA VAL A 62 19.14 -27.36 3.31
C VAL A 62 19.77 -27.91 4.59
N GLY A 63 20.24 -29.16 4.53
CA GLY A 63 20.88 -29.83 5.65
C GLY A 63 19.92 -30.31 6.73
N GLU A 64 20.47 -31.02 7.73
CA GLU A 64 19.75 -31.50 8.90
C GLU A 64 20.55 -31.16 10.16
N GLY A 65 19.85 -30.88 11.27
CA GLY A 65 20.46 -30.46 12.53
C GLY A 65 20.79 -28.97 12.63
N ALA A 66 21.61 -28.62 13.61
CA ALA A 66 22.05 -27.24 13.82
C ALA A 66 22.85 -26.70 12.62
N GLY A 67 22.56 -25.47 12.20
CA GLY A 67 23.15 -24.84 11.03
C GLY A 67 22.49 -25.20 9.70
N SER A 68 21.35 -25.92 9.73
CA SER A 68 20.51 -26.11 8.55
C SER A 68 19.86 -24.79 8.12
N ILE A 69 19.49 -24.68 6.84
CA ILE A 69 18.59 -23.61 6.39
C ILE A 69 17.18 -24.18 6.53
N SER A 70 16.31 -23.49 7.26
CA SER A 70 14.94 -23.91 7.52
C SER A 70 13.95 -22.80 7.21
N MET A 71 12.68 -23.15 7.19
CA MET A 71 11.55 -22.23 7.05
C MET A 71 10.60 -22.48 8.22
N ASP A 72 10.06 -21.42 8.81
CA ASP A 72 9.03 -21.50 9.84
C ASP A 72 7.63 -21.69 9.21
N TYR A 73 6.57 -21.51 10.01
CA TYR A 73 5.19 -21.65 9.54
C TYR A 73 4.65 -20.41 8.82
N ASP A 74 5.26 -19.25 9.02
CA ASP A 74 4.87 -18.01 8.34
C ASP A 74 5.62 -17.82 7.01
N GLY A 75 6.61 -18.67 6.71
CA GLY A 75 7.34 -18.72 5.45
C GLY A 75 8.70 -18.00 5.49
N ASP A 76 9.12 -17.58 6.68
CA ASP A 76 10.35 -16.88 6.94
C ASP A 76 11.53 -17.86 7.06
N LEU A 77 12.60 -17.51 6.36
CA LEU A 77 13.82 -18.31 6.32
C LEU A 77 14.66 -18.06 7.57
N GLY A 78 15.15 -19.14 8.15
CA GLY A 78 15.99 -19.10 9.35
C GLY A 78 17.14 -20.09 9.31
N ILE A 79 17.97 -19.99 10.34
CA ILE A 79 19.03 -20.97 10.62
C ILE A 79 18.45 -21.98 11.60
N GLY A 80 18.25 -23.20 11.15
CA GLY A 80 17.79 -24.30 11.98
C GLY A 80 18.76 -24.54 13.14
N ILE A 81 18.20 -24.62 14.33
CA ILE A 81 18.88 -25.16 15.51
C ILE A 81 18.29 -26.55 15.81
N GLU A 82 18.91 -27.27 16.74
CA GLU A 82 18.39 -28.58 17.14
C GLU A 82 16.97 -28.48 17.73
N ASP A 83 16.30 -29.61 17.87
CA ASP A 83 14.94 -29.73 18.44
C ASP A 83 13.83 -29.03 17.66
N GLY A 84 14.03 -28.84 16.35
CA GLY A 84 12.97 -28.33 15.46
C GLY A 84 12.71 -26.85 15.62
N LEU A 85 13.68 -26.10 16.13
CA LEU A 85 13.64 -24.66 16.24
C LEU A 85 14.50 -24.04 15.13
N GLN A 86 14.31 -22.75 14.86
CA GLN A 86 15.15 -21.96 13.99
C GLN A 86 15.36 -20.56 14.55
N ILE A 87 16.47 -19.94 14.17
CA ILE A 87 16.72 -18.51 14.40
C ILE A 87 16.29 -17.77 13.14
N SER A 88 15.24 -16.96 13.27
CA SER A 88 14.70 -16.12 12.21
C SER A 88 15.28 -14.72 12.31
N PHE A 89 15.52 -14.10 11.15
CA PHE A 89 15.98 -12.72 11.09
C PHE A 89 14.99 -11.90 10.26
N SER A 90 14.37 -10.90 10.87
CA SER A 90 13.55 -9.94 10.15
C SER A 90 14.14 -8.55 10.23
N GLU A 91 14.11 -7.84 9.11
CA GLU A 91 14.53 -6.45 9.03
C GLU A 91 13.30 -5.56 8.88
N VAL A 92 13.04 -4.74 9.90
CA VAL A 92 12.03 -3.70 9.83
C VAL A 92 12.72 -2.43 9.33
N PRO A 93 12.38 -1.95 8.11
CA PRO A 93 13.02 -0.75 7.58
C PRO A 93 12.55 0.50 8.34
N GLU A 94 13.43 1.49 8.40
CA GLU A 94 13.11 2.82 8.93
C GLU A 94 11.95 3.44 8.13
N LYS A 95 10.96 4.02 8.81
CA LYS A 95 9.84 4.72 8.16
C LYS A 95 9.60 6.10 8.77
N TYR A 96 9.34 7.06 7.90
CA TYR A 96 8.91 8.41 8.23
C TYR A 96 7.49 8.61 7.77
N GLY A 97 6.65 9.17 8.63
CA GLY A 97 5.25 9.42 8.35
C GLY A 97 4.81 10.80 8.83
N VAL A 98 3.92 11.42 8.08
CA VAL A 98 3.22 12.65 8.48
C VAL A 98 1.72 12.44 8.26
N VAL A 99 0.95 12.69 9.30
CA VAL A 99 -0.52 12.61 9.28
C VAL A 99 -1.07 14.02 9.24
N PHE A 100 -1.99 14.22 8.31
CA PHE A 100 -2.57 15.52 8.04
C PHE A 100 -4.09 15.43 8.15
N LYS A 101 -4.70 16.52 8.58
CA LYS A 101 -6.15 16.70 8.62
C LYS A 101 -6.55 17.75 7.59
N CYS A 102 -7.34 17.30 6.63
CA CYS A 102 -7.94 18.07 5.55
C CYS A 102 -9.46 18.21 5.76
N GLN A 103 -10.13 18.97 4.89
CA GLN A 103 -11.58 19.07 4.85
C GLN A 103 -12.23 17.72 4.53
N HIS A 104 -11.56 16.90 3.72
CA HIS A 104 -12.05 15.60 3.26
C HIS A 104 -11.69 14.42 4.18
N GLY A 105 -11.04 14.68 5.32
CA GLY A 105 -10.66 13.66 6.30
C GLY A 105 -9.18 13.69 6.64
N THR A 106 -8.62 12.52 6.96
CA THR A 106 -7.20 12.40 7.30
C THR A 106 -6.44 11.68 6.21
N PHE A 107 -5.28 12.21 5.83
CA PHE A 107 -4.36 11.53 4.93
C PHE A 107 -3.02 11.30 5.62
N THR A 108 -2.38 10.17 5.31
CA THR A 108 -1.08 9.80 5.86
C THR A 108 -0.10 9.61 4.71
N SER A 109 0.95 10.43 4.69
CA SER A 109 2.09 10.24 3.81
C SER A 109 3.16 9.49 4.59
N GLN A 110 3.52 8.27 4.18
CA GLN A 110 4.51 7.45 4.89
C GLN A 110 5.40 6.66 3.93
N GLY A 111 6.68 6.52 4.28
CA GLY A 111 7.64 5.78 3.48
C GLY A 111 9.04 5.80 4.07
N SER A 112 9.94 5.08 3.43
CA SER A 112 11.35 4.97 3.81
C SER A 112 12.29 5.79 2.91
N ASP A 113 11.76 6.38 1.82
CA ASP A 113 12.52 7.19 0.88
C ASP A 113 12.77 8.63 1.37
N GLU A 114 13.69 9.33 0.68
CA GLU A 114 14.13 10.67 1.09
C GLU A 114 12.98 11.69 1.06
N ARG A 115 11.97 11.53 0.19
CA ARG A 115 10.81 12.45 0.13
C ARG A 115 10.06 12.46 1.45
N HIS A 116 9.79 11.27 2.02
CA HIS A 116 9.08 11.17 3.29
C HIS A 116 9.94 11.63 4.47
N LYS A 117 11.25 11.39 4.41
CA LYS A 117 12.22 11.86 5.41
C LYS A 117 12.34 13.39 5.42
N GLU A 118 12.39 14.01 4.25
CA GLU A 118 12.41 15.45 4.09
C GLU A 118 11.10 16.07 4.60
N LEU A 119 9.95 15.52 4.21
CA LEU A 119 8.64 15.95 4.69
C LEU A 119 8.55 15.91 6.23
N TYR A 120 9.02 14.83 6.83
CA TYR A 120 9.07 14.65 8.29
C TYR A 120 9.96 15.69 8.99
N ARG A 121 11.09 16.07 8.36
CA ARG A 121 12.02 17.08 8.89
C ARG A 121 11.49 18.50 8.72
N LYS A 122 10.89 18.79 7.57
CA LYS A 122 10.39 20.12 7.17
C LYS A 122 9.21 20.57 8.05
N LEU A 123 8.30 19.66 8.36
CA LEU A 123 7.04 19.99 9.01
C LEU A 123 7.06 19.80 10.54
N GLN A 124 6.19 20.51 11.24
CA GLN A 124 5.99 20.42 12.69
C GLN A 124 4.57 19.99 13.05
N ASN A 125 4.38 19.39 14.22
CA ASN A 125 3.04 19.06 14.70
C ASN A 125 2.23 20.34 14.93
N ASN A 126 0.93 20.28 14.65
CA ASN A 126 -0.04 21.39 14.67
C ASN A 126 0.29 22.55 13.71
N GLN A 127 1.16 22.34 12.73
CA GLN A 127 1.47 23.34 11.72
C GLN A 127 0.41 23.36 10.62
N GLU A 128 0.00 24.55 10.20
CA GLU A 128 -0.80 24.75 8.99
C GLU A 128 0.08 24.65 7.75
N VAL A 129 -0.41 23.89 6.77
CA VAL A 129 0.31 23.58 5.54
C VAL A 129 -0.62 23.67 4.34
N ASP A 130 -0.05 23.97 3.17
CA ASP A 130 -0.68 23.73 1.89
C ASP A 130 -0.24 22.36 1.36
N VAL A 131 -1.22 21.48 1.13
CA VAL A 131 -1.01 20.10 0.68
C VAL A 131 -1.29 19.99 -0.80
N THR A 132 -0.36 19.39 -1.52
CA THR A 132 -0.45 19.17 -2.95
C THR A 132 -0.71 17.69 -3.25
N TYR A 133 -1.81 17.38 -3.95
CA TYR A 133 -2.21 16.01 -4.28
C TYR A 133 -2.94 15.90 -5.62
N LYS A 134 -3.16 14.66 -6.08
CA LYS A 134 -4.09 14.35 -7.18
C LYS A 134 -5.14 13.36 -6.71
N GLU A 135 -6.35 13.49 -7.20
CA GLU A 135 -7.43 12.55 -6.95
C GLU A 135 -7.36 11.41 -7.96
N ILE A 136 -7.61 10.19 -7.48
CA ILE A 136 -7.65 8.99 -8.28
C ILE A 136 -9.09 8.52 -8.39
N TYR A 137 -9.61 8.53 -9.60
CA TYR A 137 -10.96 8.09 -9.91
C TYR A 137 -10.97 6.73 -10.58
N ARG A 138 -11.96 5.91 -10.21
CA ARG A 138 -12.39 4.75 -10.99
C ARG A 138 -13.63 5.16 -11.77
N THR A 139 -13.50 5.12 -13.08
CA THR A 139 -14.52 5.55 -14.02
C THR A 139 -15.02 4.33 -14.80
N THR A 140 -16.32 4.04 -14.72
CA THR A 140 -16.97 2.91 -15.38
C THR A 140 -17.78 3.41 -16.56
N TYR A 141 -17.53 2.83 -17.73
CA TYR A 141 -18.26 3.08 -18.95
C TYR A 141 -19.03 1.84 -19.39
N ASP A 142 -20.24 2.03 -19.88
CA ASP A 142 -21.10 0.95 -20.37
C ASP A 142 -21.88 1.41 -21.60
N ASP A 143 -22.31 0.44 -22.40
CA ASP A 143 -23.19 0.68 -23.54
C ASP A 143 -24.63 0.45 -23.07
N ILE A 144 -25.27 1.50 -22.54
CA ILE A 144 -26.59 1.39 -21.89
C ILE A 144 -27.70 1.23 -22.93
N ASP A 145 -27.57 1.88 -24.10
CA ASP A 145 -28.60 1.91 -25.13
C ASP A 145 -28.34 0.94 -26.30
N GLY A 146 -27.19 0.26 -26.31
CA GLY A 146 -26.82 -0.71 -27.33
C GLY A 146 -26.38 -0.06 -28.65
N ASP A 147 -26.03 1.22 -28.65
CA ASP A 147 -25.60 1.97 -29.84
C ASP A 147 -24.12 1.73 -30.19
N GLY A 148 -23.40 0.95 -29.37
CA GLY A 148 -21.99 0.64 -29.53
C GLY A 148 -21.05 1.72 -28.99
N LYS A 149 -21.55 2.84 -28.47
CA LYS A 149 -20.79 3.84 -27.74
C LYS A 149 -20.77 3.50 -26.25
N ARG A 150 -19.72 3.97 -25.59
CA ARG A 150 -19.49 3.74 -24.17
C ARG A 150 -19.79 5.02 -23.43
N ASP A 151 -20.93 5.05 -22.75
CA ASP A 151 -21.35 6.17 -21.93
C ASP A 151 -20.77 6.05 -20.52
N LEU A 152 -20.46 7.20 -19.93
CA LEU A 152 -20.04 7.27 -18.54
C LEU A 152 -21.21 6.89 -17.63
N VAL A 153 -21.06 5.80 -16.88
CA VAL A 153 -22.08 5.31 -15.95
C VAL A 153 -21.77 5.72 -14.52
N GLU A 154 -20.49 5.67 -14.14
CA GLU A 154 -20.08 5.88 -12.77
C GLU A 154 -18.68 6.50 -12.72
N LYS A 155 -18.49 7.46 -11.83
CA LYS A 155 -17.17 8.00 -11.47
C LYS A 155 -17.06 8.05 -9.95
N VAL A 156 -16.17 7.25 -9.39
CA VAL A 156 -15.97 7.13 -7.94
C VAL A 156 -14.56 7.56 -7.57
N LEU A 157 -14.44 8.44 -6.57
CA LEU A 157 -13.17 8.75 -5.96
C LEU A 157 -12.66 7.52 -5.19
N THR A 158 -11.51 7.00 -5.59
CA THR A 158 -10.92 5.76 -5.03
C THR A 158 -9.70 6.00 -4.17
N GLY A 159 -9.10 7.18 -4.23
CA GLY A 159 -7.97 7.55 -3.41
C GLY A 159 -7.33 8.86 -3.80
N PHE A 160 -6.22 9.15 -3.15
CA PHE A 160 -5.42 10.35 -3.35
C PHE A 160 -3.96 9.97 -3.59
N ASP A 161 -3.31 10.66 -4.50
CA ASP A 161 -1.88 10.59 -4.77
C ASP A 161 -1.20 11.82 -4.17
N PHE A 162 -0.59 11.65 -2.99
CA PHE A 162 0.10 12.73 -2.30
C PHE A 162 1.40 13.08 -3.02
N LEU A 163 1.58 14.37 -3.33
CA LEU A 163 2.75 14.88 -4.03
C LEU A 163 3.74 15.53 -3.06
N ASP A 164 3.29 16.57 -2.34
CA ASP A 164 4.10 17.35 -1.39
C ASP A 164 3.19 18.11 -0.39
N ALA A 165 3.78 18.71 0.64
CA ALA A 165 3.12 19.69 1.49
C ALA A 165 4.12 20.74 1.98
N ASN A 166 3.72 22.01 1.99
CA ASN A 166 4.57 23.13 2.37
C ASN A 166 3.97 23.91 3.55
N PRO A 167 4.79 24.41 4.50
CA PRO A 167 4.33 25.39 5.47
C PRO A 167 3.59 26.54 4.79
N LYS A 168 2.46 26.95 5.34
CA LYS A 168 1.90 28.25 4.94
C LYS A 168 2.82 29.36 5.43
N GLU A 169 3.15 30.29 4.53
CA GLU A 169 3.75 31.55 4.95
C GLU A 169 2.68 32.35 5.72
N GLU A 170 3.05 32.86 6.90
CA GLU A 170 2.19 33.74 7.73
C GLU A 170 1.93 35.09 7.04
#